data_AF-A0A3N5XQJ6-F1
#
_entry.id   AF-A0A3N5XQJ6-F1
#
_cell.length_a   1.000
_cell.length_b   1.000
_cell.length_c   1.000
_cell.angle_alpha   90.00
_cell.angle_beta   90.00
_cell.angle_gamma   90.00
#
_symmetry.space_group_name_H-M   'P 1'
#
loop_
_entity.id
_entity.type
_entity.pdbx_description
1 polymer ?
#
loop_
_entity_poly.entity_id
_entity_poly.type
_entity_poly.pdbx_seq_one_letter_code
_entity_poly.pdbx_strand_id
1 'polypeptide(L)'
;VCVHTHRATRGYPTDIDLIVSEQGYGANSFIETHRPLVVITGPGPGSGKLATCLSQLYAEHQRGVNAGYAKFETFPIWNLPLKHPVNVAYEAATADLADVNLIDPFHLEAYGETAVNYNRDIQAYPLLTRILGRIAGGSSPYKSPTDMGVNRAGFGIVDDSAVRQAAAQEVIRRYFRYNCEYAVGLAPKETVQRAELLMEELEVRSNDRPVVDPARRAAAEAEAKRNGKGNEGIYCGAALALADGRVVTGKNSPLLHASSSLVLNALKALADIPDRIALLAPAIIDSITSLKRHLGTTSASLDVEETLIALGVSATQNPVAQLAIEKLGELRGCEMHLTHMPTPGDDAGLRRLGLNLTSDPNFATKSLFIA
;
A
#
# COMPACT_ATOMS: atom_id res chain seq x y z
N VAL A 1 -22.35 22.45 9.88
CA VAL A 1 -22.43 20.97 9.82
C VAL A 1 -23.39 20.53 10.90
N CYS A 2 -24.47 19.84 10.54
CA CYS A 2 -25.38 19.25 11.54
C CYS A 2 -24.79 17.91 12.01
N VAL A 3 -24.86 17.63 13.31
CA VAL A 3 -24.32 16.41 13.91
C VAL A 3 -25.48 15.62 14.51
N HIS A 4 -25.55 14.34 14.15
CA HIS A 4 -26.58 13.42 14.59
C HIS A 4 -25.96 12.29 15.40
N THR A 5 -26.63 11.90 16.48
CA THR A 5 -26.17 10.79 17.33
C THR A 5 -27.04 9.57 17.05
N HIS A 6 -26.41 8.52 16.55
CA HIS A 6 -27.01 7.19 16.41
C HIS A 6 -26.56 6.31 17.60
N ARG A 7 -27.44 5.41 18.04
CA ARG A 7 -27.17 4.47 19.13
C ARG A 7 -26.96 3.07 18.56
N ALA A 8 -26.46 2.17 19.40
CA ALA A 8 -26.44 0.75 19.05
C ALA A 8 -27.87 0.25 18.78
N THR A 9 -28.10 -0.28 17.57
CA THR A 9 -29.41 -0.80 17.17
C THR A 9 -29.70 -2.10 17.94
N ARG A 10 -30.81 -2.11 18.67
CA ARG A 10 -31.21 -3.29 19.46
C ARG A 10 -31.51 -4.47 18.53
N GLY A 11 -31.11 -5.66 18.94
CA GLY A 11 -31.33 -6.89 18.19
C GLY A 11 -30.39 -7.10 16.99
N TYR A 12 -29.54 -6.13 16.65
CA TYR A 12 -28.61 -6.26 15.54
C TYR A 12 -27.51 -7.30 15.83
N PRO A 13 -27.16 -8.19 14.88
CA PRO A 13 -27.70 -8.32 13.52
C PRO A 13 -28.84 -9.36 13.37
N THR A 14 -29.28 -10.03 14.43
CA THR A 14 -30.06 -11.28 14.34
C THR A 14 -31.59 -11.12 14.40
N ASP A 15 -32.10 -10.11 15.10
CA ASP A 15 -33.54 -9.91 15.33
C ASP A 15 -34.09 -8.85 14.36
N ILE A 16 -34.45 -9.30 13.15
CA ILE A 16 -34.86 -8.43 12.05
C ILE A 16 -36.11 -7.62 12.38
N ASP A 17 -37.07 -8.21 13.10
CA ASP A 17 -38.31 -7.52 13.46
C ASP A 17 -38.05 -6.40 14.47
N LEU A 18 -37.14 -6.61 15.43
CA LEU A 18 -36.73 -5.54 16.34
C LEU A 18 -35.88 -4.47 15.62
N ILE A 19 -34.95 -4.89 14.74
CA ILE A 19 -34.09 -3.98 13.99
C ILE A 19 -34.91 -3.05 13.10
N VAL A 20 -35.86 -3.59 12.34
CA VAL A 20 -36.70 -2.83 11.39
C VAL A 20 -38.00 -2.38 12.07
N SER A 21 -37.84 -1.63 13.18
CA SER A 21 -38.95 -1.09 13.97
C SER A 21 -38.64 0.30 14.52
N GLU A 22 -39.63 0.93 15.15
CA GLU A 22 -39.46 2.17 15.93
C GLU A 22 -38.42 2.03 17.06
N GLN A 23 -38.26 0.84 17.64
CA GLN A 23 -37.30 0.60 18.72
C GLN A 23 -35.89 0.23 18.20
N GLY A 24 -35.79 -0.12 16.92
CA GLY A 24 -34.54 -0.42 16.22
C GLY A 24 -34.03 0.81 15.48
N TYR A 25 -34.10 0.80 14.14
CA TYR A 25 -33.69 1.94 13.31
C TYR A 25 -34.48 3.22 13.59
N GLY A 26 -35.75 3.14 13.98
CA GLY A 26 -36.56 4.31 14.32
C GLY A 26 -36.11 5.06 15.58
N ALA A 27 -35.29 4.43 16.43
CA ALA A 27 -34.74 5.07 17.62
C ALA A 27 -33.59 6.04 17.29
N ASN A 28 -33.03 5.96 16.09
CA ASN A 28 -31.98 6.86 15.63
C ASN A 28 -32.57 8.16 15.09
N SER A 29 -31.85 9.26 15.33
CA SER A 29 -32.23 10.54 14.75
C SER A 29 -32.14 10.51 13.22
N PHE A 30 -33.22 10.92 12.55
CA PHE A 30 -33.22 11.10 11.10
C PHE A 30 -32.27 12.22 10.71
N ILE A 31 -31.43 11.95 9.71
CA ILE A 31 -30.50 12.91 9.13
C ILE A 31 -31.20 13.51 7.91
N GLU A 32 -31.56 14.79 7.98
CA GLU A 32 -32.13 15.48 6.82
C GLU A 32 -31.08 15.60 5.71
N THR A 33 -31.47 15.19 4.50
CA THR A 33 -30.64 15.30 3.31
C THR A 33 -31.38 16.06 2.23
N HIS A 34 -30.66 16.87 1.44
CA HIS A 34 -31.25 17.74 0.42
C HIS A 34 -30.96 17.29 -1.01
N ARG A 35 -30.07 16.31 -1.19
CA ARG A 35 -29.67 15.79 -2.50
C ARG A 35 -30.14 14.34 -2.63
N PRO A 36 -30.54 13.91 -3.83
CA PRO A 36 -31.06 12.56 -4.05
C PRO A 36 -29.97 11.47 -3.94
N LEU A 37 -28.70 11.85 -4.10
CA LEU A 37 -27.55 10.96 -3.90
C LEU A 37 -26.76 11.41 -2.68
N VAL A 38 -26.70 10.54 -1.69
CA VAL A 38 -25.99 10.77 -0.43
C VAL A 38 -24.84 9.78 -0.34
N VAL A 39 -23.60 10.30 -0.31
CA VAL A 39 -22.40 9.47 -0.15
C VAL A 39 -22.09 9.34 1.33
N ILE A 40 -22.17 8.12 1.86
CA ILE A 40 -21.83 7.82 3.25
C ILE A 40 -20.40 7.28 3.29
N THR A 41 -19.53 7.99 4.01
CA THR A 41 -18.11 7.65 4.19
C THR A 41 -17.74 7.65 5.67
N GLY A 42 -16.58 7.10 6.01
CA GLY A 42 -16.08 7.02 7.38
C GLY A 42 -14.57 6.76 7.42
N PRO A 43 -13.91 7.02 8.56
CA PRO A 43 -12.45 6.98 8.68
C PRO A 43 -11.85 5.58 8.48
N GLY A 44 -12.62 4.51 8.69
CA GLY A 44 -12.15 3.15 8.48
C GLY A 44 -13.26 2.09 8.58
N PRO A 45 -12.88 0.80 8.69
CA PRO A 45 -13.81 -0.28 9.04
C PRO A 45 -14.49 -0.02 10.39
N GLY A 46 -15.67 -0.62 10.60
CA GLY A 46 -16.36 -0.53 11.89
C GLY A 46 -16.99 0.83 12.26
N SER A 47 -16.87 1.87 11.42
CA SER A 47 -17.44 3.20 11.70
C SER A 47 -18.97 3.31 11.54
N GLY A 48 -19.70 2.20 11.46
CA GLY A 48 -21.18 2.21 11.37
C GLY A 48 -21.78 2.60 10.02
N LYS A 49 -20.99 2.75 8.94
CA LYS A 49 -21.45 3.21 7.61
C LYS A 49 -22.72 2.50 7.12
N LEU A 50 -22.70 1.17 7.07
CA LEU A 50 -23.85 0.36 6.64
C LEU A 50 -25.07 0.56 7.55
N ALA A 51 -24.88 0.57 8.86
CA ALA A 51 -25.96 0.76 9.82
C ALA A 51 -26.62 2.14 9.65
N THR A 52 -25.83 3.20 9.39
CA THR A 52 -26.34 4.54 9.08
C THR A 52 -27.14 4.54 7.77
N CYS A 53 -26.65 3.88 6.71
CA CYS A 53 -27.39 3.74 5.45
C CYS A 53 -28.77 3.10 5.68
N LEU A 54 -28.80 1.96 6.38
CA LEU A 54 -30.04 1.21 6.64
C LEU A 54 -30.99 1.96 7.56
N SER A 55 -30.47 2.70 8.54
CA SER A 55 -31.27 3.57 9.41
C SER A 55 -31.92 4.72 8.63
N GLN A 56 -31.18 5.35 7.71
CA GLN A 56 -31.73 6.39 6.82
C GLN A 56 -32.76 5.82 5.85
N LEU A 57 -32.50 4.65 5.27
CA LEU A 57 -33.45 3.96 4.41
C LEU A 57 -34.78 3.69 5.12
N TYR A 58 -34.71 3.14 6.34
CA TYR A 58 -35.90 2.91 7.16
C TYR A 58 -36.70 4.21 7.35
N ALA A 59 -36.03 5.29 7.76
CA ALA A 59 -36.69 6.57 8.01
C ALA A 59 -37.29 7.19 6.74
N GLU A 60 -36.64 7.08 5.58
CA GLU A 60 -37.19 7.58 4.31
C GLU A 60 -38.41 6.79 3.85
N HIS A 61 -38.39 5.45 3.98
CA HIS A 61 -39.55 4.61 3.65
C HIS A 61 -40.74 4.90 4.58
N GLN A 62 -40.51 5.15 5.87
CA GLN A 62 -41.56 5.60 6.80
C GLN A 62 -42.17 6.96 6.40
N ARG A 63 -41.42 7.81 5.69
CA ARG A 63 -41.88 9.09 5.15
C ARG A 63 -42.51 8.97 3.76
N GLY A 64 -42.64 7.77 3.22
CA GLY A 64 -43.19 7.52 1.88
C GLY A 64 -42.22 7.83 0.74
N VAL A 65 -40.92 8.03 1.03
CA VAL A 65 -39.88 8.26 0.02
C VAL A 65 -39.28 6.92 -0.40
N ASN A 66 -39.29 6.64 -1.69
CA ASN A 66 -38.65 5.44 -2.24
C ASN A 66 -37.12 5.63 -2.32
N ALA A 67 -36.42 5.29 -1.24
CA ALA A 67 -34.97 5.34 -1.15
C ALA A 67 -34.33 3.96 -1.36
N GLY A 68 -33.10 3.92 -1.88
CA GLY A 68 -32.32 2.71 -2.15
C GLY A 68 -30.91 2.77 -1.59
N TYR A 69 -30.26 1.61 -1.49
CA TYR A 69 -28.88 1.47 -1.00
C TYR A 69 -28.00 0.75 -2.01
N ALA A 70 -26.86 1.33 -2.33
CA ALA A 70 -25.83 0.67 -3.13
C ALA A 70 -24.48 0.75 -2.43
N LYS A 71 -23.58 -0.18 -2.76
CA LYS A 71 -22.22 -0.23 -2.24
C LYS A 71 -21.22 0.12 -3.34
N PHE A 72 -20.37 1.09 -3.08
CA PHE A 72 -19.24 1.40 -3.95
C PHE A 72 -17.95 0.87 -3.32
N GLU A 73 -17.36 -0.13 -3.97
CA GLU A 73 -16.02 -0.64 -3.69
C GLU A 73 -15.28 -0.83 -5.01
N THR A 74 -14.00 -0.47 -5.04
CA THR A 74 -13.19 -0.62 -6.25
C THR A 74 -12.68 -2.05 -6.43
N PHE A 75 -12.38 -2.74 -5.32
CA PHE A 75 -11.86 -4.09 -5.32
C PHE A 75 -12.67 -4.98 -4.36
N PRO A 76 -12.84 -6.28 -4.66
CA PRO A 76 -12.44 -6.91 -5.93
C PRO A 76 -13.26 -6.38 -7.12
N ILE A 77 -12.72 -6.55 -8.34
CA ILE A 77 -13.45 -6.17 -9.56
C ILE A 77 -14.29 -7.38 -9.97
N TRP A 78 -15.60 -7.25 -9.80
CA TRP A 78 -16.57 -8.35 -9.93
C TRP A 78 -16.58 -9.01 -11.31
N ASN A 79 -16.34 -8.25 -12.37
CA ASN A 79 -16.38 -8.74 -13.75
C ASN A 79 -15.00 -9.17 -14.28
N LEU A 80 -13.98 -9.25 -13.43
CA LEU A 80 -12.72 -9.93 -13.75
C LEU A 80 -12.70 -11.33 -13.13
N PRO A 81 -12.00 -12.31 -13.72
CA PRO A 81 -11.86 -13.63 -13.14
C PRO A 81 -11.32 -13.59 -11.71
N LEU A 82 -11.68 -14.59 -10.90
CA LEU A 82 -11.19 -14.73 -9.52
C LEU A 82 -9.67 -14.66 -9.43
N LYS A 83 -8.99 -15.42 -10.31
CA LYS A 83 -7.54 -15.51 -10.41
C LYS A 83 -6.90 -14.42 -11.27
N HIS A 84 -7.66 -13.38 -11.63
CA HIS A 84 -7.08 -12.26 -12.37
C HIS A 84 -6.05 -11.55 -11.47
N PRO A 85 -4.82 -11.25 -11.94
CA PRO A 85 -3.79 -10.63 -11.10
C PRO A 85 -4.25 -9.38 -10.33
N VAL A 86 -5.14 -8.58 -10.92
CA VAL A 86 -5.74 -7.40 -10.23
C VAL A 86 -6.54 -7.80 -8.98
N ASN A 87 -7.32 -8.87 -9.03
CA ASN A 87 -8.06 -9.37 -7.86
C ASN A 87 -7.12 -10.03 -6.85
N VAL A 88 -6.13 -10.79 -7.34
CA VAL A 88 -5.10 -11.40 -6.47
C VAL A 88 -4.25 -10.33 -5.76
N ALA A 89 -3.93 -9.22 -6.42
CA ALA A 89 -3.24 -8.08 -5.81
C ALA A 89 -4.06 -7.40 -4.72
N TYR A 90 -5.38 -7.34 -4.87
CA TYR A 90 -6.27 -6.90 -3.78
C TYR A 90 -6.20 -7.85 -2.59
N GLU A 91 -6.29 -9.16 -2.82
CA GLU A 91 -6.17 -10.16 -1.75
C GLU A 91 -4.81 -10.10 -1.04
N ALA A 92 -3.74 -9.89 -1.80
CA ALA A 92 -2.40 -9.65 -1.27
C ALA A 92 -2.30 -8.34 -0.49
N ALA A 93 -3.12 -7.33 -0.78
CA ALA A 93 -3.15 -6.07 -0.03
C ALA A 93 -3.96 -6.16 1.27
N THR A 94 -4.80 -7.20 1.41
CA THR A 94 -5.68 -7.45 2.56
C THR A 94 -5.38 -8.79 3.27
N ALA A 95 -4.18 -9.35 3.07
CA ALA A 95 -3.81 -10.65 3.62
C ALA A 95 -3.84 -10.68 5.16
N ASP A 96 -3.63 -9.52 5.80
CA ASP A 96 -3.73 -9.27 7.24
C ASP A 96 -5.19 -9.23 7.74
N LEU A 97 -6.09 -8.68 6.92
CA LEU A 97 -7.53 -8.61 7.20
C LEU A 97 -8.27 -9.92 6.92
N ALA A 98 -7.60 -10.86 6.23
CA ALA A 98 -8.18 -12.14 5.77
C ALA A 98 -9.46 -11.95 4.93
N ASP A 99 -9.52 -10.87 4.15
CA ASP A 99 -10.51 -10.71 3.10
C ASP A 99 -10.07 -11.58 1.91
N VAL A 100 -10.85 -12.62 1.62
CA VAL A 100 -10.55 -13.64 0.60
C VAL A 100 -11.54 -13.50 -0.54
N ASN A 101 -11.05 -13.42 -1.78
CA ASN A 101 -11.90 -13.34 -2.94
C ASN A 101 -12.60 -14.68 -3.19
N LEU A 102 -13.86 -14.63 -3.59
CA LEU A 102 -14.69 -15.81 -3.86
C LEU A 102 -15.58 -15.54 -5.07
N ILE A 103 -16.01 -16.62 -5.73
CA ILE A 103 -17.13 -16.51 -6.67
C ILE A 103 -18.41 -16.23 -5.87
N ASP A 104 -19.19 -15.26 -6.31
CA ASP A 104 -20.49 -14.93 -5.74
C ASP A 104 -21.50 -16.04 -6.08
N PRO A 105 -21.87 -16.90 -5.11
CA PRO A 105 -22.77 -18.02 -5.39
C PRO A 105 -24.19 -17.53 -5.69
N PHE A 106 -24.61 -16.38 -5.13
CA PHE A 106 -25.94 -15.84 -5.32
C PHE A 106 -26.12 -15.29 -6.73
N HIS A 107 -25.09 -14.63 -7.27
CA HIS A 107 -25.12 -14.13 -8.64
C HIS A 107 -25.10 -15.29 -9.65
N LEU A 108 -24.28 -16.32 -9.39
CA LEU A 108 -24.23 -17.52 -10.20
C LEU A 108 -25.57 -18.27 -10.22
N GLU A 109 -26.24 -18.42 -9.07
CA GLU A 109 -27.55 -19.06 -8.98
C GLU A 109 -28.65 -18.25 -9.69
N ALA A 110 -28.65 -16.93 -9.52
CA ALA A 110 -29.69 -16.07 -10.05
C ALA A 110 -29.60 -15.82 -11.56
N TYR A 111 -28.39 -15.80 -12.12
CA TYR A 111 -28.15 -15.38 -13.51
C TYR A 111 -27.37 -16.39 -14.35
N GLY A 112 -26.73 -17.39 -13.73
CA GLY A 112 -25.83 -18.31 -14.43
C GLY A 112 -24.48 -17.67 -14.81
N GLU A 113 -24.18 -16.49 -14.28
CA GLU A 113 -22.99 -15.71 -14.60
C GLU A 113 -21.99 -15.71 -13.44
N THR A 114 -20.70 -15.88 -13.72
CA THR A 114 -19.66 -15.83 -12.68
C THR A 114 -19.27 -14.39 -12.37
N ALA A 115 -19.38 -14.01 -11.11
CA ALA A 115 -18.91 -12.73 -10.59
C ALA A 115 -18.02 -12.95 -9.36
N VAL A 116 -17.06 -12.04 -9.14
CA VAL A 116 -16.16 -12.09 -7.98
C VAL A 116 -16.65 -11.15 -6.88
N ASN A 117 -16.73 -11.68 -5.67
CA ASN A 117 -16.96 -10.93 -4.45
C ASN A 117 -15.99 -11.43 -3.37
N TYR A 118 -16.22 -11.18 -2.09
CA TYR A 118 -15.34 -11.63 -1.01
C TYR A 118 -16.13 -12.18 0.18
N ASN A 119 -15.46 -12.99 0.99
CA ASN A 119 -16.04 -13.74 2.11
C ASN A 119 -17.01 -12.94 3.00
N ARG A 120 -16.62 -11.74 3.45
CA ARG A 120 -17.41 -10.95 4.40
C ARG A 120 -18.76 -10.52 3.83
N ASP A 121 -18.79 -10.07 2.58
CA ASP A 121 -20.01 -9.60 1.93
C ASP A 121 -20.92 -10.77 1.55
N ILE A 122 -20.35 -11.86 1.03
CA ILE A 122 -21.11 -13.10 0.76
C ILE A 122 -21.76 -13.63 2.04
N GLN A 123 -21.04 -13.63 3.17
CA GLN A 123 -21.59 -14.08 4.46
C GLN A 123 -22.68 -13.14 5.00
N ALA A 124 -22.55 -11.82 4.80
CA ALA A 124 -23.51 -10.83 5.28
C ALA A 124 -24.77 -10.73 4.41
N TYR A 125 -24.67 -11.08 3.12
CA TYR A 125 -25.72 -10.88 2.13
C TYR A 125 -27.11 -11.47 2.51
N PRO A 126 -27.23 -12.73 3.00
CA PRO A 126 -28.53 -13.33 3.34
C PRO A 126 -29.30 -12.56 4.41
N LEU A 127 -28.60 -11.94 5.36
CA LEU A 127 -29.23 -11.09 6.36
C LEU A 127 -29.61 -9.74 5.75
N LEU A 128 -28.69 -9.14 4.99
CA LEU A 128 -28.86 -7.81 4.43
C LEU A 128 -30.05 -7.75 3.46
N THR A 129 -30.23 -8.77 2.61
CA THR A 129 -31.38 -8.87 1.70
C THR A 129 -32.72 -8.95 2.46
N ARG A 130 -32.76 -9.63 3.62
CA ARG A 130 -33.97 -9.68 4.47
C ARG A 130 -34.27 -8.33 5.11
N ILE A 131 -33.25 -7.63 5.62
CA ILE A 131 -33.42 -6.27 6.18
C ILE A 131 -33.93 -5.31 5.11
N LEU A 132 -33.33 -5.32 3.91
CA LEU A 132 -33.74 -4.46 2.80
C LEU A 132 -35.18 -4.77 2.35
N GLY A 133 -35.53 -6.05 2.22
CA GLY A 133 -36.90 -6.46 1.90
C GLY A 133 -37.91 -5.99 2.96
N ARG A 134 -37.57 -6.13 4.24
CA ARG A 134 -38.42 -5.69 5.35
C ARG A 134 -38.62 -4.18 5.36
N ILE A 135 -37.57 -3.39 5.11
CA ILE A 135 -37.63 -1.93 4.99
C ILE A 135 -38.52 -1.52 3.81
N ALA A 136 -38.34 -2.16 2.64
CA ALA A 136 -39.08 -1.85 1.43
C ALA A 136 -40.52 -2.39 1.40
N GLY A 137 -40.95 -3.15 2.41
CA GLY A 137 -42.27 -3.77 2.46
C GLY A 137 -42.48 -4.91 1.45
N GLY A 138 -41.40 -5.55 0.98
CA GLY A 138 -41.44 -6.55 -0.09
C GLY A 138 -40.15 -7.37 -0.21
N SER A 139 -39.81 -7.80 -1.43
CA SER A 139 -38.53 -8.45 -1.72
C SER A 139 -37.42 -7.43 -1.91
N SER A 140 -36.19 -7.79 -1.55
CA SER A 140 -35.00 -7.01 -1.90
C SER A 140 -34.90 -6.83 -3.42
N PRO A 141 -34.47 -5.65 -3.92
CA PRO A 141 -34.22 -5.44 -5.34
C PRO A 141 -32.94 -6.15 -5.84
N TYR A 142 -32.10 -6.62 -4.91
CA TYR A 142 -30.83 -7.30 -5.21
C TYR A 142 -30.99 -8.81 -5.09
N LYS A 143 -30.48 -9.54 -6.08
CA LYS A 143 -30.41 -11.01 -6.05
C LYS A 143 -29.04 -11.53 -5.62
N SER A 144 -28.01 -10.68 -5.61
CA SER A 144 -26.67 -11.00 -5.09
C SER A 144 -25.95 -9.78 -4.50
N PRO A 145 -24.85 -9.95 -3.73
CA PRO A 145 -24.01 -8.82 -3.34
C PRO A 145 -23.31 -8.15 -4.54
N THR A 146 -23.12 -8.86 -5.66
CA THR A 146 -22.70 -8.23 -6.93
C THR A 146 -23.71 -7.20 -7.42
N ASP A 147 -25.01 -7.50 -7.38
CA ASP A 147 -26.07 -6.56 -7.79
C ASP A 147 -26.12 -5.31 -6.88
N MET A 148 -25.72 -5.46 -5.62
CA MET A 148 -25.63 -4.35 -4.66
C MET A 148 -24.47 -3.40 -4.97
N GLY A 149 -23.48 -3.89 -5.71
CA GLY A 149 -22.31 -3.15 -6.13
C GLY A 149 -22.60 -2.20 -7.29
N VAL A 150 -21.92 -1.07 -7.32
CA VAL A 150 -21.97 -0.10 -8.45
C VAL A 150 -20.62 0.05 -9.17
N ASN A 151 -19.69 -0.87 -8.94
CA ASN A 151 -18.34 -0.81 -9.48
C ASN A 151 -18.32 -0.97 -11.01
N ARG A 152 -17.61 -0.06 -11.69
CA ARG A 152 -17.41 -0.07 -13.15
C ARG A 152 -15.93 -0.11 -13.55
N ALA A 153 -15.01 -0.27 -12.60
CA ALA A 153 -13.57 -0.19 -12.84
C ALA A 153 -13.07 -1.19 -13.90
N GLY A 154 -13.58 -2.42 -13.90
CA GLY A 154 -13.18 -3.45 -14.88
C GLY A 154 -13.50 -3.07 -16.33
N PHE A 155 -14.56 -2.30 -16.57
CA PHE A 155 -14.92 -1.82 -17.91
C PHE A 155 -14.00 -0.70 -18.42
N GLY A 156 -13.23 -0.07 -17.52
CA GLY A 156 -12.28 0.98 -17.86
C GLY A 156 -10.87 0.48 -18.19
N ILE A 157 -10.64 -0.84 -18.13
CA ILE A 157 -9.33 -1.43 -18.47
C ILE A 157 -9.17 -1.40 -19.99
N VAL A 158 -8.23 -0.58 -20.46
CA VAL A 158 -7.90 -0.44 -21.89
C VAL A 158 -6.73 -1.32 -22.34
N ASP A 159 -5.92 -1.79 -21.39
CA ASP A 159 -4.79 -2.69 -21.61
C ASP A 159 -4.71 -3.72 -20.45
N ASP A 160 -5.21 -4.92 -20.72
CA ASP A 160 -5.23 -6.03 -19.75
C ASP A 160 -3.81 -6.51 -19.39
N SER A 161 -2.88 -6.47 -20.35
CA SER A 161 -1.50 -6.92 -20.13
C SER A 161 -0.78 -6.00 -19.15
N ALA A 162 -0.92 -4.67 -19.34
CA ALA A 162 -0.32 -3.68 -18.46
C ALA A 162 -0.84 -3.80 -17.02
N VAL A 163 -2.15 -3.96 -16.81
CA VAL A 163 -2.70 -4.10 -15.45
C VAL A 163 -2.31 -5.43 -14.80
N ARG A 164 -2.18 -6.52 -15.57
CA ARG A 164 -1.67 -7.80 -15.06
C ARG A 164 -0.25 -7.68 -14.56
N GLN A 165 0.64 -7.06 -15.34
CA GLN A 165 2.04 -6.85 -14.95
C GLN A 165 2.15 -5.96 -13.72
N ALA A 166 1.40 -4.85 -13.68
CA ALA A 166 1.40 -3.94 -12.54
C ALA A 166 0.89 -4.62 -11.25
N ALA A 167 -0.17 -5.43 -11.36
CA ALA A 167 -0.73 -6.17 -10.25
C ALA A 167 0.21 -7.28 -9.74
N ALA A 168 0.86 -8.02 -10.63
CA ALA A 168 1.90 -8.99 -10.25
C ALA A 168 3.05 -8.33 -9.46
N GLN A 169 3.50 -7.14 -9.88
CA GLN A 169 4.51 -6.38 -9.14
C GLN A 169 3.99 -5.88 -7.77
N GLU A 170 2.69 -5.55 -7.64
CA GLU A 170 2.09 -5.22 -6.33
C GLU A 170 2.10 -6.43 -5.39
N VAL A 171 1.79 -7.64 -5.87
CA VAL A 171 1.85 -8.87 -5.05
C VAL A 171 3.27 -9.11 -4.53
N ILE A 172 4.30 -8.96 -5.38
CA ILE A 172 5.70 -9.06 -4.95
C ILE A 172 6.04 -7.98 -3.90
N ARG A 173 5.55 -6.75 -4.07
CA ARG A 173 5.74 -5.67 -3.08
C ARG A 173 5.10 -6.01 -1.74
N ARG A 174 3.89 -6.57 -1.74
CA ARG A 174 3.20 -7.01 -0.52
C ARG A 174 3.94 -8.14 0.18
N TYR A 175 4.45 -9.11 -0.56
CA TYR A 175 5.30 -10.16 -0.01
C TYR A 175 6.51 -9.59 0.74
N PHE A 176 7.29 -8.69 0.13
CA PHE A 176 8.44 -8.07 0.82
C PHE A 176 8.02 -7.27 2.05
N ARG A 177 6.92 -6.52 1.95
CA ARG A 177 6.39 -5.72 3.06
C ARG A 177 6.03 -6.61 4.25
N TYR A 178 5.27 -7.67 4.05
CA TYR A 178 4.87 -8.57 5.14
C TYR A 178 6.06 -9.33 5.74
N ASN A 179 7.06 -9.69 4.93
CA ASN A 179 8.30 -10.26 5.46
C ASN A 179 9.02 -9.29 6.41
N CYS A 180 9.11 -8.01 6.04
CA CYS A 180 9.69 -6.98 6.90
C CYS A 180 8.85 -6.77 8.17
N GLU A 181 7.53 -6.62 8.04
CA GLU A 181 6.61 -6.44 9.17
C GLU A 181 6.66 -7.64 10.13
N TYR A 182 6.76 -8.87 9.62
CA TYR A 182 6.95 -10.06 10.45
C TYR A 182 8.30 -10.04 11.19
N ALA A 183 9.39 -9.66 10.52
CA ALA A 183 10.73 -9.59 11.12
C ALA A 183 10.81 -8.62 12.30
N VAL A 184 9.97 -7.57 12.32
CA VAL A 184 9.88 -6.60 13.43
C VAL A 184 8.69 -6.86 14.36
N GLY A 185 7.96 -7.97 14.19
CA GLY A 185 6.85 -8.37 15.07
C GLY A 185 5.54 -7.57 14.88
N LEU A 186 5.35 -6.92 13.73
CA LEU A 186 4.15 -6.15 13.39
C LEU A 186 3.09 -6.97 12.64
N ALA A 187 3.47 -8.09 12.04
CA ALA A 187 2.56 -8.98 11.34
C ALA A 187 2.75 -10.44 11.79
N PRO A 188 1.69 -11.26 11.84
CA PRO A 188 1.80 -12.68 12.14
C PRO A 188 2.29 -13.47 10.91
N LYS A 189 2.89 -14.65 11.13
CA LYS A 189 3.50 -15.48 10.08
C LYS A 189 2.51 -15.89 8.99
N GLU A 190 1.26 -16.09 9.38
CA GLU A 190 0.16 -16.48 8.50
C GLU A 190 -0.07 -15.46 7.38
N THR A 191 0.19 -14.16 7.64
CA THR A 191 0.08 -13.09 6.63
C THR A 191 1.14 -13.25 5.54
N VAL A 192 2.37 -13.59 5.93
CA VAL A 192 3.48 -13.84 4.98
C VAL A 192 3.16 -15.07 4.12
N GLN A 193 2.69 -16.15 4.74
CA GLN A 193 2.34 -17.39 4.05
C GLN A 193 1.21 -17.18 3.04
N ARG A 194 0.21 -16.35 3.36
CA ARG A 194 -0.84 -15.98 2.39
C ARG A 194 -0.26 -15.25 1.18
N ALA A 195 0.59 -14.26 1.40
CA ALA A 195 1.23 -13.54 0.29
C ALA A 195 2.12 -14.46 -0.57
N GLU A 196 2.82 -15.43 0.04
CA GLU A 196 3.58 -16.46 -0.66
C GLU A 196 2.69 -17.33 -1.56
N LEU A 197 1.57 -17.83 -1.04
CA LEU A 197 0.63 -18.64 -1.82
C LEU A 197 0.04 -17.85 -3.00
N LEU A 198 -0.25 -16.56 -2.82
CA LEU A 198 -0.75 -15.70 -3.90
C LEU A 198 0.33 -15.43 -4.96
N MET A 199 1.61 -15.37 -4.58
CA MET A 199 2.72 -15.32 -5.54
C MET A 199 2.84 -16.62 -6.35
N GLU A 200 2.73 -17.77 -5.68
CA GLU A 200 2.74 -19.09 -6.33
C GLU A 200 1.57 -19.23 -7.31
N GLU A 201 0.37 -18.77 -6.93
CA GLU A 201 -0.82 -18.78 -7.79
C GLU A 201 -0.67 -17.92 -9.06
N LEU A 202 0.09 -16.82 -8.96
CA LEU A 202 0.42 -15.99 -10.13
C LEU A 202 1.70 -16.46 -10.86
N GLU A 203 2.33 -17.53 -10.39
CA GLU A 203 3.60 -18.06 -10.92
C GLU A 203 4.72 -17.00 -10.94
N VAL A 204 4.73 -16.09 -9.96
CA VAL A 204 5.75 -15.05 -9.82
C VAL A 204 6.67 -15.32 -8.65
N ARG A 205 7.92 -14.88 -8.79
CA ARG A 205 8.98 -15.00 -7.80
C ARG A 205 9.45 -13.62 -7.39
N SER A 206 10.06 -13.55 -6.21
CA SER A 206 10.62 -12.30 -5.68
C SER A 206 11.64 -11.66 -6.64
N ASN A 207 12.42 -12.49 -7.35
CA ASN A 207 13.41 -12.04 -8.31
C ASN A 207 12.83 -11.56 -9.66
N ASP A 208 11.54 -11.77 -9.92
CA ASP A 208 10.88 -11.20 -11.11
C ASP A 208 10.66 -9.68 -10.95
N ARG A 209 10.92 -9.13 -9.76
CA ARG A 209 11.12 -7.68 -9.55
C ARG A 209 12.56 -7.31 -9.96
N PRO A 210 12.74 -6.45 -10.98
CA PRO A 210 14.03 -6.27 -11.67
C PRO A 210 15.15 -5.69 -10.81
N VAL A 211 14.83 -5.06 -9.68
CA VAL A 211 15.78 -4.41 -8.77
C VAL A 211 16.26 -5.29 -7.61
N VAL A 212 15.65 -6.46 -7.39
CA VAL A 212 16.01 -7.34 -6.26
C VAL A 212 17.41 -7.93 -6.44
N ASP A 213 17.64 -8.65 -7.53
CA ASP A 213 18.93 -9.29 -7.78
C ASP A 213 20.09 -8.28 -7.94
N PRO A 214 19.93 -7.14 -8.65
CA PRO A 214 20.96 -6.11 -8.68
C PRO A 214 21.34 -5.57 -7.30
N ALA A 215 20.38 -5.36 -6.39
CA ALA A 215 20.68 -4.92 -5.04
C ALA A 215 21.47 -5.96 -4.25
N ARG A 216 21.04 -7.24 -4.31
CA ARG A 216 21.72 -8.36 -3.64
C ARG A 216 23.14 -8.58 -4.19
N ARG A 217 23.32 -8.52 -5.51
CA ARG A 217 24.66 -8.56 -6.14
C ARG A 217 25.53 -7.40 -5.70
N ALA A 218 24.98 -6.19 -5.59
CA ALA A 218 25.73 -5.02 -5.14
C ALA A 218 26.30 -5.22 -3.73
N ALA A 219 25.52 -5.81 -2.80
CA ALA A 219 25.99 -6.16 -1.47
C ALA A 219 27.09 -7.25 -1.50
N ALA A 220 26.84 -8.36 -2.20
CA ALA A 220 27.78 -9.49 -2.28
C ALA A 220 29.13 -9.10 -2.92
N GLU A 221 29.11 -8.28 -3.98
CA GLU A 221 30.33 -7.74 -4.59
C GLU A 221 31.10 -6.79 -3.65
N ALA A 222 30.38 -6.12 -2.75
CA ALA A 222 31.00 -5.24 -1.76
C ALA A 222 31.74 -6.08 -0.71
N GLU A 223 31.11 -7.15 -0.24
CA GLU A 223 31.70 -8.09 0.72
C GLU A 223 32.91 -8.85 0.15
N ALA A 224 32.81 -9.32 -1.10
CA ALA A 224 33.85 -10.16 -1.72
C ALA A 224 35.16 -9.41 -2.00
N LYS A 225 35.16 -8.08 -2.06
CA LYS A 225 36.35 -7.27 -2.33
C LYS A 225 37.13 -7.03 -1.04
N ARG A 226 38.43 -7.31 -1.05
CA ARG A 226 39.34 -7.09 0.11
C ARG A 226 39.27 -5.66 0.68
N ASN A 227 39.04 -4.67 -0.16
CA ASN A 227 38.82 -3.26 0.20
C ASN A 227 37.44 -2.78 -0.31
N GLY A 228 36.43 -3.65 -0.23
CA GLY A 228 35.08 -3.33 -0.66
C GLY A 228 34.44 -2.22 0.17
N LYS A 229 33.48 -1.52 -0.43
CA LYS A 229 32.72 -0.48 0.27
C LYS A 229 31.73 -1.15 1.24
N GLY A 230 31.91 -0.92 2.52
CA GLY A 230 31.02 -1.37 3.59
C GLY A 230 31.27 -0.52 4.83
N ASN A 231 30.61 -0.84 5.94
CA ASN A 231 30.87 -0.17 7.21
C ASN A 231 30.85 -1.19 8.36
N GLU A 232 31.89 -1.21 9.20
CA GLU A 232 32.00 -2.09 10.37
C GLU A 232 31.76 -3.60 10.11
N GLY A 233 32.15 -4.08 8.92
CA GLY A 233 31.94 -5.46 8.50
C GLY A 233 30.51 -5.78 8.04
N ILE A 234 29.68 -4.76 7.84
CA ILE A 234 28.32 -4.87 7.30
C ILE A 234 28.33 -4.35 5.85
N TYR A 235 27.79 -5.15 4.94
CA TYR A 235 27.70 -4.84 3.51
C TYR A 235 26.24 -4.81 3.07
N CYS A 236 25.78 -3.64 2.67
CA CYS A 236 24.42 -3.40 2.23
C CYS A 236 24.42 -2.96 0.76
N GLY A 237 23.42 -3.45 0.03
CA GLY A 237 23.20 -3.13 -1.38
C GLY A 237 21.85 -2.47 -1.59
N ALA A 238 21.78 -1.68 -2.65
CA ALA A 238 20.59 -1.01 -3.10
C ALA A 238 20.56 -0.99 -4.63
N ALA A 239 19.37 -1.06 -5.23
CA ALA A 239 19.20 -0.86 -6.66
C ALA A 239 17.90 -0.11 -6.99
N LEU A 240 17.94 0.63 -8.09
CA LEU A 240 16.82 1.44 -8.61
C LEU A 240 16.73 1.29 -10.12
N ALA A 241 15.52 1.05 -10.63
CA ALA A 241 15.22 1.05 -12.05
C ALA A 241 14.72 2.45 -12.45
N LEU A 242 15.46 3.13 -13.32
CA LEU A 242 15.08 4.41 -13.89
C LEU A 242 13.95 4.23 -14.92
N ALA A 243 13.25 5.33 -15.24
CA ALA A 243 12.14 5.32 -16.21
C ALA A 243 12.55 4.84 -17.62
N ASP A 244 13.83 4.98 -17.97
CA ASP A 244 14.40 4.50 -19.24
C ASP A 244 14.85 3.03 -19.20
N GLY A 245 14.63 2.32 -18.09
CA GLY A 245 14.97 0.92 -17.89
C GLY A 245 16.40 0.67 -17.40
N ARG A 246 17.27 1.70 -17.31
CA ARG A 246 18.60 1.53 -16.70
C ARG A 246 18.46 1.17 -15.22
N VAL A 247 19.26 0.21 -14.77
CA VAL A 247 19.36 -0.14 -13.35
C VAL A 247 20.63 0.46 -12.75
N VAL A 248 20.45 1.31 -11.75
CA VAL A 248 21.54 1.92 -10.98
C VAL A 248 21.65 1.21 -9.64
N THR A 249 22.87 1.05 -9.12
CA THR A 249 23.12 0.40 -7.83
C THR A 249 23.86 1.32 -6.86
N GLY A 250 23.70 1.04 -5.57
CA GLY A 250 24.38 1.71 -4.47
C GLY A 250 24.88 0.69 -3.44
N LYS A 251 25.96 1.05 -2.73
CA LYS A 251 26.59 0.23 -1.69
C LYS A 251 26.86 1.12 -0.49
N ASN A 252 26.72 0.58 0.72
CA ASN A 252 27.08 1.36 1.91
C ASN A 252 28.60 1.58 1.99
N SER A 253 28.99 2.59 2.74
CA SER A 253 30.38 2.95 3.00
C SER A 253 30.47 3.64 4.36
N PRO A 254 31.67 3.98 4.89
CA PRO A 254 31.76 4.72 6.13
C PRO A 254 31.06 6.10 6.07
N LEU A 255 30.92 6.68 4.88
CA LEU A 255 30.32 8.00 4.68
C LEU A 255 28.82 7.98 4.37
N LEU A 256 28.33 6.94 3.69
CA LEU A 256 26.98 6.93 3.12
C LEU A 256 26.31 5.57 3.33
N HIS A 257 25.00 5.59 3.63
CA HIS A 257 24.15 4.42 3.49
C HIS A 257 24.05 3.98 2.03
N ALA A 258 23.65 2.72 1.80
CA ALA A 258 23.50 2.18 0.44
C ALA A 258 22.40 2.91 -0.35
N SER A 259 21.30 3.26 0.33
CA SER A 259 20.21 4.12 -0.15
C SER A 259 20.72 5.50 -0.59
N SER A 260 21.49 6.19 0.27
CA SER A 260 22.10 7.49 -0.02
C SER A 260 23.03 7.43 -1.23
N SER A 261 23.92 6.43 -1.27
CA SER A 261 24.81 6.22 -2.42
C SER A 261 24.03 5.97 -3.71
N LEU A 262 22.96 5.17 -3.65
CA LEU A 262 22.12 4.88 -4.80
C LEU A 262 21.44 6.13 -5.33
N VAL A 263 20.87 6.97 -4.46
CA VAL A 263 20.23 8.23 -4.86
C VAL A 263 21.24 9.12 -5.58
N LEU A 264 22.43 9.33 -5.02
CA LEU A 264 23.47 10.14 -5.68
C LEU A 264 23.89 9.55 -7.03
N ASN A 265 24.05 8.23 -7.13
CA ASN A 265 24.40 7.56 -8.38
C ASN A 265 23.29 7.70 -9.43
N ALA A 266 22.03 7.60 -9.02
CA ALA A 266 20.87 7.74 -9.91
C ALA A 266 20.78 9.16 -10.46
N LEU A 267 20.97 10.18 -9.61
CA LEU A 267 20.99 11.58 -10.04
C LEU A 267 22.14 11.86 -11.00
N LYS A 268 23.33 11.29 -10.74
CA LYS A 268 24.47 11.39 -11.68
C LYS A 268 24.16 10.75 -13.02
N ALA A 269 23.51 9.58 -13.03
CA ALA A 269 23.13 8.88 -14.25
C ALA A 269 22.04 9.62 -15.06
N LEU A 270 21.13 10.32 -14.39
CA LEU A 270 20.07 11.13 -15.03
C LEU A 270 20.60 12.47 -15.56
N ALA A 271 21.62 13.04 -14.92
CA ALA A 271 22.25 14.30 -15.30
C ALA A 271 23.49 14.13 -16.19
N ASP A 272 23.81 12.91 -16.61
CA ASP A 272 25.04 12.56 -17.34
C ASP A 272 26.33 13.07 -16.65
N ILE A 273 26.34 13.07 -15.31
CA ILE A 273 27.48 13.50 -14.51
C ILE A 273 28.46 12.33 -14.37
N PRO A 274 29.75 12.48 -14.76
CA PRO A 274 30.75 11.42 -14.63
C PRO A 274 30.92 10.91 -13.21
N ASP A 275 31.15 9.60 -13.05
CA ASP A 275 31.19 8.96 -11.72
C ASP A 275 32.29 9.52 -10.78
N ARG A 276 33.39 10.01 -11.35
CA ARG A 276 34.48 10.62 -10.57
C ARG A 276 34.11 11.95 -9.91
N ILE A 277 33.01 12.59 -10.30
CA ILE A 277 32.61 13.90 -9.75
C ILE A 277 31.85 13.69 -8.44
N ALA A 278 32.36 14.29 -7.37
CA ALA A 278 31.69 14.34 -6.08
C ALA A 278 30.60 15.42 -6.09
N LEU A 279 29.37 15.04 -5.72
CA LEU A 279 28.26 15.98 -5.59
C LEU A 279 28.25 16.68 -4.22
N LEU A 280 28.68 15.97 -3.18
CA LEU A 280 28.73 16.47 -1.81
C LEU A 280 30.11 17.04 -1.50
N ALA A 281 30.16 18.26 -0.95
CA ALA A 281 31.41 18.85 -0.51
C ALA A 281 31.93 18.13 0.75
N PRO A 282 33.23 17.75 0.83
CA PRO A 282 33.79 17.06 1.99
C PRO A 282 33.56 17.78 3.32
N ALA A 283 33.70 19.11 3.33
CA ALA A 283 33.49 19.92 4.53
C ALA A 283 32.05 19.83 5.08
N ILE A 284 31.04 19.61 4.21
CA ILE A 284 29.64 19.44 4.64
C ILE A 284 29.46 18.07 5.27
N ILE A 285 30.02 17.02 4.66
CA ILE A 285 30.00 15.66 5.21
C ILE A 285 30.66 15.65 6.58
N ASP A 286 31.86 16.23 6.70
CA ASP A 286 32.61 16.29 7.96
C ASP A 286 31.85 17.04 9.05
N SER A 287 31.16 18.12 8.70
CA SER A 287 30.34 18.90 9.64
C SER A 287 29.16 18.08 10.17
N ILE A 288 28.41 17.41 9.29
CA ILE A 288 27.27 16.55 9.67
C ILE A 288 27.76 15.38 10.52
N THR A 289 28.79 14.68 10.06
CA THR A 289 29.35 13.54 10.78
C THR A 289 29.91 13.95 12.15
N SER A 290 30.57 15.12 12.26
CA SER A 290 31.05 15.64 13.54
C SER A 290 29.89 15.92 14.49
N LEU A 291 28.82 16.55 14.01
CA LEU A 291 27.62 16.81 14.81
C LEU A 291 27.00 15.50 15.33
N LYS A 292 26.84 14.49 14.47
CA LYS A 292 26.32 13.16 14.86
C LYS A 292 27.14 12.53 15.99
N ARG A 293 28.47 12.63 15.92
CA ARG A 293 29.36 12.14 17.01
C ARG A 293 29.13 12.90 18.32
N HIS A 294 28.95 14.22 18.28
CA HIS A 294 28.67 15.02 19.48
C HIS A 294 27.29 14.71 20.08
N LEU A 295 26.32 14.30 19.26
CA LEU A 295 25.00 13.86 19.70
C LEU A 295 24.98 12.38 20.16
N GLY A 296 26.15 11.71 20.19
CA GLY A 296 26.26 10.32 20.65
C GLY A 296 25.76 9.28 19.64
N THR A 297 25.52 9.65 18.38
CA THR A 297 25.12 8.70 17.34
C THR A 297 26.30 7.79 16.98
N THR A 298 26.07 6.48 16.99
CA THR A 298 27.09 5.46 16.70
C THR A 298 27.47 5.40 15.22
N SER A 299 26.51 5.65 14.30
CA SER A 299 26.77 5.70 12.87
C SER A 299 27.14 7.11 12.40
N ALA A 300 28.33 7.24 11.84
CA ALA A 300 28.84 8.44 11.16
C ALA A 300 28.31 8.61 9.73
N SER A 301 27.72 7.56 9.16
CA SER A 301 27.26 7.55 7.77
C SER A 301 25.97 8.34 7.60
N LEU A 302 25.82 8.97 6.43
CA LEU A 302 24.65 9.78 6.11
C LEU A 302 23.51 8.92 5.55
N ASP A 303 22.31 9.09 6.11
CA ASP A 303 21.06 8.56 5.54
C ASP A 303 20.55 9.44 4.38
N VAL A 304 19.44 9.04 3.75
CA VAL A 304 18.91 9.76 2.58
C VAL A 304 18.47 11.19 2.94
N GLU A 305 17.85 11.43 4.09
CA GLU A 305 17.41 12.78 4.48
C GLU A 305 18.61 13.71 4.67
N GLU A 306 19.62 13.27 5.42
CA GLU A 306 20.88 13.98 5.61
C GLU A 306 21.61 14.22 4.28
N THR A 307 21.59 13.22 3.39
CA THR A 307 22.22 13.31 2.06
C THR A 307 21.54 14.34 1.18
N LEU A 308 20.20 14.42 1.18
CA LEU A 308 19.44 15.41 0.41
C LEU A 308 19.68 16.83 0.95
N ILE A 309 19.77 17.00 2.28
CA ILE A 309 20.14 18.28 2.89
C ILE A 309 21.56 18.67 2.47
N ALA A 310 22.52 17.76 2.58
CA ALA A 310 23.91 17.99 2.19
C ALA A 310 24.04 18.35 0.70
N LEU A 311 23.24 17.71 -0.16
CA LEU A 311 23.20 18.01 -1.59
C LEU A 311 22.64 19.43 -1.84
N GLY A 312 21.55 19.80 -1.17
CA GLY A 312 20.97 21.15 -1.23
C GLY A 312 21.96 22.24 -0.84
N VAL A 313 22.71 22.03 0.26
CA VAL A 313 23.76 22.97 0.68
C VAL A 313 24.90 22.98 -0.33
N SER A 314 25.34 21.83 -0.83
CA SER A 314 26.42 21.74 -1.82
C SER A 314 26.08 22.48 -3.12
N ALA A 315 24.81 22.47 -3.54
CA ALA A 315 24.36 23.14 -4.76
C ALA A 315 24.54 24.67 -4.74
N THR A 316 24.66 25.29 -3.56
CA THR A 316 24.92 26.74 -3.44
C THR A 316 26.28 27.16 -4.01
N GLN A 317 27.25 26.24 -4.04
CA GLN A 317 28.63 26.50 -4.48
C GLN A 317 29.11 25.50 -5.56
N ASN A 318 28.33 24.47 -5.86
CA ASN A 318 28.64 23.45 -6.86
C ASN A 318 27.54 23.37 -7.94
N PRO A 319 27.74 23.98 -9.13
CA PRO A 319 26.78 23.93 -10.22
C PRO A 319 26.42 22.49 -10.66
N VAL A 320 27.32 21.53 -10.48
CA VAL A 320 27.07 20.13 -10.82
C VAL A 320 26.11 19.48 -9.82
N ALA A 321 26.16 19.87 -8.55
CA ALA A 321 25.17 19.44 -7.54
C ALA A 321 23.78 20.05 -7.82
N GLN A 322 23.73 21.29 -8.31
CA GLN A 322 22.47 21.91 -8.74
C GLN A 322 21.82 21.14 -9.90
N LEU A 323 22.61 20.73 -10.90
CA LEU A 323 22.12 19.91 -12.01
C LEU A 323 21.54 18.56 -11.51
N ALA A 324 22.17 17.95 -10.50
CA ALA A 324 21.65 16.73 -9.87
C ALA A 324 20.31 16.98 -9.15
N ILE A 325 20.13 18.11 -8.47
CA ILE A 325 18.86 18.46 -7.79
C ILE A 325 17.71 18.58 -8.79
N GLU A 326 17.95 19.15 -9.97
CA GLU A 326 16.93 19.29 -11.02
C GLU A 326 16.38 17.93 -11.50
N LYS A 327 17.13 16.84 -11.28
CA LYS A 327 16.73 15.46 -11.63
C LYS A 327 15.93 14.72 -10.56
N LEU A 328 15.75 15.28 -9.36
CA LEU A 328 15.03 14.61 -8.26
C LEU A 328 13.60 14.22 -8.63
N GLY A 329 12.90 15.06 -9.41
CA GLY A 329 11.52 14.79 -9.83
C GLY A 329 11.37 13.55 -10.71
N GLU A 330 12.44 13.17 -11.43
CA GLU A 330 12.45 12.01 -12.33
C GLU A 330 12.56 10.67 -11.58
N LEU A 331 12.89 10.69 -10.27
CA LEU A 331 12.92 9.48 -9.44
C LEU A 331 11.52 9.02 -8.99
N ARG A 332 10.50 9.88 -9.07
CA ARG A 332 9.15 9.54 -8.59
C ARG A 332 8.57 8.38 -9.39
N GLY A 333 8.04 7.38 -8.68
CA GLY A 333 7.46 6.17 -9.26
C GLY A 333 8.49 5.13 -9.72
N CYS A 334 9.79 5.39 -9.58
CA CYS A 334 10.81 4.39 -9.86
C CYS A 334 10.79 3.25 -8.83
N GLU A 335 11.07 2.04 -9.29
CA GLU A 335 11.13 0.85 -8.45
C GLU A 335 12.50 0.75 -7.77
N MET A 336 12.51 0.51 -6.46
CA MET A 336 13.72 0.40 -5.65
C MET A 336 13.69 -0.84 -4.76
N HIS A 337 14.87 -1.42 -4.52
CA HIS A 337 15.06 -2.50 -3.53
C HIS A 337 16.30 -2.26 -2.68
N LEU A 338 16.20 -2.59 -1.40
CA LEU A 338 17.29 -2.60 -0.42
C LEU A 338 17.52 -4.01 0.12
N THR A 339 18.77 -4.40 0.36
CA THR A 339 19.09 -5.69 1.00
C THR A 339 18.86 -5.68 2.53
N HIS A 340 18.26 -4.62 3.06
CA HIS A 340 17.98 -4.38 4.48
C HIS A 340 16.76 -3.47 4.64
N MET A 341 16.13 -3.50 5.80
CA MET A 341 15.08 -2.58 6.18
C MET A 341 15.65 -1.17 6.40
N PRO A 342 15.04 -0.13 5.81
CA PRO A 342 15.55 1.23 5.89
C PRO A 342 15.50 1.76 7.33
N THR A 343 16.45 2.64 7.68
CA THR A 343 16.35 3.44 8.90
C THR A 343 15.26 4.51 8.76
N PRO A 344 14.77 5.14 9.86
CA PRO A 344 13.75 6.17 9.76
C PRO A 344 14.12 7.34 8.83
N GLY A 345 15.39 7.79 8.83
CA GLY A 345 15.87 8.84 7.93
C GLY A 345 15.91 8.41 6.46
N ASP A 346 16.27 7.15 6.20
CA ASP A 346 16.18 6.58 4.85
C ASP A 346 14.73 6.47 4.36
N ASP A 347 13.84 5.89 5.17
CA ASP A 347 12.42 5.69 4.81
C ASP A 347 11.73 7.04 4.55
N ALA A 348 11.94 8.03 5.43
CA ALA A 348 11.39 9.36 5.24
C ALA A 348 11.91 10.03 3.95
N GLY A 349 13.22 9.97 3.70
CA GLY A 349 13.84 10.52 2.50
C GLY A 349 13.31 9.85 1.22
N LEU A 350 13.30 8.53 1.16
CA LEU A 350 12.86 7.75 0.00
C LEU A 350 11.36 7.95 -0.29
N ARG A 351 10.52 8.05 0.75
CA ARG A 351 9.08 8.37 0.59
C ARG A 351 8.85 9.77 0.03
N ARG A 352 9.61 10.77 0.47
CA ARG A 352 9.52 12.14 -0.08
C ARG A 352 9.91 12.19 -1.57
N LEU A 353 10.84 11.35 -1.99
CA LEU A 353 11.19 11.17 -3.41
C LEU A 353 10.11 10.43 -4.22
N GLY A 354 9.14 9.79 -3.55
CA GLY A 354 8.04 9.07 -4.20
C GLY A 354 8.49 7.75 -4.84
N LEU A 355 9.48 7.07 -4.24
CA LEU A 355 10.00 5.79 -4.72
C LEU A 355 9.13 4.61 -4.25
N ASN A 356 8.97 3.61 -5.13
CA ASN A 356 8.31 2.35 -4.79
C ASN A 356 9.33 1.41 -4.15
N LEU A 357 9.46 1.49 -2.83
CA LEU A 357 10.47 0.78 -2.04
C LEU A 357 10.04 -0.64 -1.65
N THR A 358 11.00 -1.56 -1.71
CA THR A 358 10.95 -2.90 -1.09
C THR A 358 12.27 -3.18 -0.38
N SER A 359 12.26 -4.08 0.60
CA SER A 359 13.45 -4.46 1.34
C SER A 359 13.48 -5.95 1.64
N ASP A 360 14.67 -6.53 1.68
CA ASP A 360 14.87 -7.81 2.36
C ASP A 360 14.70 -7.62 3.89
N PRO A 361 14.18 -8.63 4.62
CA PRO A 361 13.90 -8.54 6.06
C PRO A 361 15.17 -8.64 6.93
N ASN A 362 16.24 -7.97 6.54
CA ASN A 362 17.52 -7.92 7.23
C ASN A 362 17.72 -6.56 7.90
N PHE A 363 18.57 -6.50 8.94
CA PHE A 363 18.92 -5.26 9.63
C PHE A 363 20.24 -4.69 9.11
N ALA A 364 20.36 -3.35 9.08
CA ALA A 364 21.57 -2.64 8.67
C ALA A 364 22.65 -2.56 9.76
N THR A 365 22.37 -3.10 10.94
CA THR A 365 23.24 -3.04 12.12
C THR A 365 23.22 -4.39 12.85
N LYS A 366 24.14 -4.57 13.79
CA LYS A 366 24.14 -5.74 14.70
C LYS A 366 23.09 -5.67 15.80
N SER A 367 22.34 -4.55 15.90
CA SER A 367 21.41 -4.26 16.99
C SER A 367 20.00 -4.04 16.46
N LEU A 368 19.01 -4.75 17.02
CA LEU A 368 17.60 -4.65 16.60
C LEU A 368 16.98 -3.26 16.84
N PHE A 369 17.47 -2.54 17.84
CA PHE A 369 17.04 -1.19 18.21
C PHE A 369 18.24 -0.25 18.23
N ILE A 370 18.08 0.95 17.66
CA ILE A 370 19.00 2.08 17.88
C ILE A 370 18.49 2.77 19.15
N ALA A 371 19.31 2.77 20.21
CA ALA A 371 18.99 3.39 21.50
C ALA A 371 19.11 4.91 21.47
#